data_AF-A0A963MV07-F1
#
_entry.id   AF-A0A963MV07-F1
#
_cell.length_a   1.000
_cell.length_b   1.000
_cell.length_c   1.000
_cell.angle_alpha   90.00
_cell.angle_beta   90.00
_cell.angle_gamma   90.00
#
_symmetry.space_group_name_H-M   'P 1'
#
loop_
_entity.id
_entity.type
_entity.pdbx_description
1 polymer ?
#
loop_
_entity_poly.entity_id
_entity_poly.type
_entity_poly.pdbx_seq_one_letter_code
_entity_poly.pdbx_strand_id
1 'polypeptide(L)'
;LAFSLVGVHARLEGIAAAGNAPAQVAKGLGVAGFFAMSVVMISSAASTLDSTFTSLSKSVAHELPLLAGRTPGTRAIRNGVVTMVVFALLGNLPMMAGTDILKATTLSGTMVIGLAPVFLLSRWVGYSPLSFHLAFWSGMTLGVMLALGAIPASWAIGTGKYGLLLGTNLYGLIICTAGFLLPLALGHRRNAAEAA
;
A
#
# COMPACT_ATOMS: atom_id res chain seq x y z
N LEU A 1 -10.76 7.01 -7.69
CA LEU A 1 -11.57 7.81 -6.73
C LEU A 1 -13.08 7.55 -6.89
N ALA A 2 -13.65 7.57 -8.09
CA ALA A 2 -15.09 7.30 -8.28
C ALA A 2 -15.57 5.94 -7.73
N PHE A 3 -14.73 4.89 -7.76
CA PHE A 3 -15.06 3.57 -7.22
C PHE A 3 -15.36 3.55 -5.70
N SER A 4 -14.84 4.50 -4.91
CA SER A 4 -15.23 4.62 -3.49
C SER A 4 -16.69 5.01 -3.30
N LEU A 5 -17.29 5.69 -4.29
CA LEU A 5 -18.69 6.09 -4.26
C LEU A 5 -19.64 4.94 -4.60
N VAL A 6 -19.14 3.88 -5.25
CA VAL A 6 -19.95 2.71 -5.62
C VAL A 6 -20.49 1.99 -4.39
N GLY A 7 -19.69 1.88 -3.32
CA GLY A 7 -20.16 1.34 -2.04
C GLY A 7 -21.17 2.24 -1.31
N VAL A 8 -21.03 3.57 -1.46
CA VAL A 8 -21.99 4.54 -0.92
C VAL A 8 -23.32 4.43 -1.67
N HIS A 9 -23.28 4.35 -2.99
CA HIS A 9 -24.44 4.17 -3.85
C HIS A 9 -25.17 2.84 -3.56
N ALA A 10 -24.44 1.73 -3.44
CA ALA A 10 -25.01 0.44 -3.03
C ALA A 10 -25.79 0.54 -1.71
N ARG A 11 -25.26 1.27 -0.74
CA ARG A 11 -25.92 1.49 0.56
C ARG A 11 -27.16 2.37 0.44
N LEU A 12 -27.12 3.43 -0.38
CA LEU A 12 -28.26 4.31 -0.61
C LEU A 12 -29.41 3.59 -1.34
N GLU A 13 -29.10 2.66 -2.23
CA GLU A 13 -30.09 1.85 -2.95
C GLU A 13 -30.56 0.60 -2.17
N GLY A 14 -30.08 0.40 -0.94
CA GLY A 14 -30.44 -0.77 -0.13
C GLY A 14 -29.90 -2.10 -0.67
N ILE A 15 -28.94 -2.07 -1.59
CA ILE A 15 -28.26 -3.26 -2.10
C ILE A 15 -27.41 -3.82 -0.97
N ALA A 16 -27.77 -5.00 -0.47
CA ALA A 16 -27.04 -5.69 0.58
C ALA A 16 -25.63 -6.03 0.09
N ALA A 17 -24.67 -5.14 0.35
CA ALA A 17 -23.26 -5.23 -0.04
C ALA A 17 -22.52 -6.35 0.72
N ALA A 18 -22.99 -7.59 0.62
CA ALA A 18 -22.36 -8.77 1.17
C ALA A 18 -21.21 -9.21 0.25
N GLY A 19 -20.07 -8.52 0.33
CA GLY A 19 -18.83 -8.89 -0.38
C GLY A 19 -18.42 -7.90 -1.47
N ASN A 20 -18.63 -8.27 -2.73
CA ASN A 20 -18.14 -7.50 -3.90
C ASN A 20 -19.15 -6.41 -4.31
N ALA A 21 -19.10 -5.26 -3.64
CA ALA A 21 -20.00 -4.14 -3.91
C ALA A 21 -19.99 -3.67 -5.39
N PRO A 22 -18.84 -3.53 -6.08
CA PRO A 22 -18.83 -3.20 -7.51
C PRO A 22 -19.59 -4.20 -8.40
N ALA A 23 -19.42 -5.50 -8.18
CA ALA A 23 -20.11 -6.52 -8.96
C ALA A 23 -21.63 -6.54 -8.69
N GLN A 24 -22.05 -6.23 -7.46
CA GLN A 24 -23.46 -6.19 -7.10
C GLN A 24 -24.16 -4.94 -7.65
N VAL A 25 -23.51 -3.77 -7.60
CA VAL A 25 -24.00 -2.55 -8.26
C VAL A 25 -24.08 -2.75 -9.77
N ALA A 26 -23.06 -3.37 -10.37
CA ALA A 26 -23.04 -3.67 -11.80
C ALA A 26 -24.23 -4.56 -12.21
N LYS A 27 -24.64 -5.53 -11.37
CA LYS A 27 -25.84 -6.36 -11.62
C LYS A 27 -27.14 -5.57 -11.54
N GLY A 28 -27.22 -4.56 -10.66
CA GLY A 28 -28.40 -3.69 -10.53
C GLY A 28 -28.65 -2.79 -11.74
N LEU A 29 -27.60 -2.49 -12.52
CA LEU A 29 -27.65 -1.63 -13.72
C LEU A 29 -28.12 -2.35 -15.00
N GLY A 30 -28.51 -3.63 -14.92
CA GLY A 30 -28.91 -4.44 -16.07
C GLY A 30 -27.72 -4.97 -16.90
N VAL A 31 -28.02 -5.76 -17.94
CA VAL A 31 -27.00 -6.50 -18.72
C VAL A 31 -25.95 -5.60 -19.37
N ALA A 32 -26.39 -4.47 -19.96
CA ALA A 32 -25.48 -3.51 -20.59
C ALA A 32 -24.59 -2.79 -19.57
N GLY A 33 -25.15 -2.37 -18.42
CA GLY A 33 -24.39 -1.75 -17.33
C GLY A 33 -23.40 -2.72 -16.69
N PHE A 34 -23.79 -3.98 -16.51
CA PHE A 34 -22.92 -5.04 -16.02
C PHE A 34 -21.72 -5.28 -16.94
N PHE A 35 -21.95 -5.34 -18.26
CA PHE A 35 -20.89 -5.51 -19.25
C PHE A 35 -19.93 -4.31 -19.25
N ALA A 36 -20.45 -3.08 -19.29
CA ALA A 36 -19.64 -1.87 -19.27
C ALA A 36 -18.75 -1.80 -18.01
N MET A 37 -19.34 -2.04 -16.82
CA MET A 37 -18.59 -2.07 -15.57
C MET A 37 -17.51 -3.15 -15.55
N SER A 38 -17.81 -4.34 -16.08
CA SER A 38 -16.84 -5.45 -16.15
C SER A 38 -15.65 -5.10 -17.03
N VAL A 39 -15.87 -4.52 -18.22
CA VAL A 39 -14.79 -4.08 -19.12
C VAL A 39 -13.91 -3.03 -18.45
N VAL A 40 -14.51 -2.03 -17.81
CA VAL A 40 -13.77 -0.97 -17.11
C VAL A 40 -12.94 -1.54 -15.96
N MET A 41 -13.52 -2.44 -15.15
CA MET A 41 -12.83 -3.05 -14.01
C MET A 41 -11.68 -3.95 -14.46
N ILE A 42 -11.88 -4.79 -15.48
CA ILE A 42 -10.84 -5.67 -16.04
C ILE A 42 -9.69 -4.84 -16.63
N SER A 43 -10.01 -3.81 -17.42
CA SER A 43 -9.01 -2.92 -18.02
C SER A 43 -8.21 -2.17 -16.95
N SER A 44 -8.88 -1.65 -15.92
CA SER A 44 -8.22 -0.95 -14.80
C SER A 44 -7.30 -1.87 -14.00
N ALA A 45 -7.76 -3.11 -13.74
CA ALA A 45 -6.94 -4.11 -13.06
C ALA A 45 -5.72 -4.51 -13.90
N ALA A 46 -5.90 -4.72 -15.21
CA ALA A 46 -4.81 -5.05 -16.13
C ALA A 46 -3.74 -3.94 -16.18
N SER A 47 -4.15 -2.67 -16.29
CA SER A 47 -3.22 -1.53 -16.27
C SER A 47 -2.43 -1.41 -14.96
N THR A 48 -3.08 -1.72 -13.83
CA THR A 48 -2.41 -1.74 -12.51
C THR A 48 -1.39 -2.87 -12.42
N LEU A 49 -1.71 -4.06 -12.96
CA LEU A 49 -0.78 -5.19 -13.00
C LEU A 49 0.41 -4.93 -13.93
N ASP A 50 0.18 -4.36 -15.11
CA ASP A 50 1.23 -4.07 -16.09
C ASP A 50 2.26 -3.07 -15.53
N SER A 51 1.79 -1.98 -14.93
CA SER A 51 2.66 -1.01 -14.26
C SER A 51 3.39 -1.60 -13.06
N THR A 52 2.72 -2.44 -12.24
CA THR A 52 3.35 -3.12 -11.09
C THR A 52 4.46 -4.08 -11.54
N PHE A 53 4.19 -4.92 -12.54
CA PHE A 53 5.19 -5.85 -13.08
C PHE A 53 6.36 -5.13 -13.72
N THR A 54 6.12 -4.03 -14.42
CA THR A 54 7.17 -3.20 -15.01
C THR A 54 8.04 -2.56 -13.93
N SER A 55 7.45 -1.98 -12.88
CA SER A 55 8.18 -1.40 -11.76
C SER A 55 9.00 -2.44 -10.99
N LEU A 56 8.43 -3.62 -10.71
CA LEU A 56 9.15 -4.72 -10.05
C LEU A 56 10.30 -5.25 -10.91
N SER A 57 10.05 -5.44 -12.20
CA SER A 57 11.06 -5.85 -13.18
C SER A 57 12.24 -4.88 -13.19
N LYS A 58 11.98 -3.57 -13.28
CA LYS A 58 13.02 -2.53 -13.24
C LYS A 58 13.75 -2.52 -11.90
N SER A 59 13.02 -2.63 -10.79
CA SER A 59 13.63 -2.63 -9.46
C SER A 59 14.62 -3.78 -9.29
N VAL A 60 14.25 -5.00 -9.72
CA VAL A 60 15.12 -6.18 -9.59
C VAL A 60 16.23 -6.23 -10.64
N ALA A 61 15.91 -5.92 -11.90
CA ALA A 61 16.85 -6.09 -13.00
C ALA A 61 17.85 -4.93 -13.14
N HIS A 62 17.55 -3.76 -12.59
CA HIS A 62 18.32 -2.54 -12.80
C HIS A 62 18.70 -1.84 -11.50
N GLU A 63 17.72 -1.53 -10.64
CA GLU A 63 17.97 -0.73 -9.44
C GLU A 63 18.76 -1.52 -8.38
N LEU A 64 18.38 -2.76 -8.06
CA LEU A 64 19.12 -3.61 -7.10
C LEU A 64 20.60 -3.81 -7.49
N PRO A 65 20.95 -4.15 -8.74
CA PRO A 65 22.35 -4.19 -9.17
C PRO A 65 23.09 -2.88 -8.94
N LEU A 66 22.49 -1.75 -9.31
CA LEU A 66 23.10 -0.43 -9.15
C LEU A 66 23.32 -0.09 -7.67
N LEU A 67 22.33 -0.36 -6.80
CA LEU A 67 22.49 -0.18 -5.35
C LEU A 67 23.58 -1.09 -4.77
N ALA A 68 23.78 -2.27 -5.34
CA ALA A 68 24.87 -3.18 -4.98
C ALA A 68 26.24 -2.79 -5.58
N GLY A 69 26.35 -1.62 -6.23
CA GLY A 69 27.58 -1.15 -6.87
C GLY A 69 27.94 -1.88 -8.16
N ARG A 70 27.00 -2.61 -8.76
CA ARG A 70 27.20 -3.37 -10.00
C ARG A 70 26.53 -2.67 -11.18
N THR A 71 27.13 -2.75 -12.35
CA THR A 71 26.46 -2.31 -13.58
C THR A 71 25.40 -3.33 -14.00
N PRO A 72 24.20 -2.89 -14.43
CA PRO A 72 23.20 -3.78 -15.00
C PRO A 72 23.81 -4.52 -16.20
N GLY A 73 23.95 -5.84 -16.07
CA GLY A 73 24.59 -6.65 -17.12
C GLY A 73 23.74 -6.77 -18.39
N THR A 74 24.32 -7.35 -19.43
CA THR A 74 23.65 -7.66 -20.72
C THR A 74 22.39 -8.53 -20.59
N ARG A 75 22.18 -9.15 -19.43
CA ARG A 75 21.04 -10.00 -19.08
C ARG A 75 19.93 -9.27 -18.30
N ALA A 76 20.00 -7.96 -18.13
CA ALA A 76 19.00 -7.18 -17.38
C ALA A 76 17.57 -7.43 -17.89
N ILE A 77 17.34 -7.41 -19.20
CA ILE A 77 16.02 -7.70 -19.78
C ILE A 77 15.54 -9.09 -19.40
N ARG A 78 16.40 -10.11 -19.49
CA ARG A 78 16.07 -11.49 -19.10
C ARG A 78 15.71 -11.57 -17.62
N ASN A 79 16.48 -10.91 -16.76
CA ASN A 79 16.21 -10.88 -15.31
C ASN A 79 14.88 -10.18 -15.01
N GLY A 80 14.54 -9.12 -15.75
CA GLY A 80 13.26 -8.44 -15.66
C GLY A 80 12.09 -9.34 -16.03
N VAL A 81 12.18 -10.05 -17.16
CA VAL A 81 11.16 -11.02 -17.61
C VAL A 81 10.99 -12.14 -16.58
N VAL A 82 12.09 -12.70 -16.07
CA VAL A 82 12.03 -13.73 -15.02
C VAL A 82 11.35 -13.18 -13.76
N THR A 83 11.64 -11.94 -13.36
CA THR A 83 10.99 -11.28 -12.23
C THR A 83 9.48 -11.21 -12.44
N MET A 84 9.02 -10.76 -13.61
CA MET A 84 7.59 -10.72 -13.94
C MET A 84 6.93 -12.09 -13.82
N VAL A 85 7.54 -13.14 -14.39
CA VAL A 85 7.01 -14.52 -14.34
C VAL A 85 6.92 -15.02 -12.91
N VAL A 86 7.98 -14.84 -12.12
CA VAL A 86 8.02 -15.28 -10.72
C VAL A 86 6.94 -14.58 -9.89
N PHE A 87 6.81 -13.25 -10.01
CA PHE A 87 5.79 -12.50 -9.27
C PHE A 87 4.37 -12.80 -9.76
N ALA A 88 4.16 -13.11 -11.05
CA ALA A 88 2.87 -13.55 -11.55
C ALA A 88 2.45 -14.90 -10.95
N LEU A 89 3.37 -15.85 -10.83
CA LEU A 89 3.12 -17.14 -10.20
C LEU A 89 2.88 -16.99 -8.68
N LEU A 90 3.77 -16.28 -7.99
CA LEU A 90 3.66 -16.06 -6.55
C LEU A 90 2.41 -15.26 -6.16
N GLY A 91 2.05 -14.24 -6.95
CA GLY A 91 0.88 -13.40 -6.70
C GLY A 91 -0.45 -14.16 -6.79
N ASN A 92 -0.50 -15.27 -7.53
CA ASN A 92 -1.69 -16.14 -7.61
C ASN A 92 -1.81 -17.10 -6.41
N LEU A 93 -0.72 -17.38 -5.68
CA LEU A 93 -0.74 -18.33 -4.56
C LEU A 93 -1.71 -17.90 -3.42
N PRO A 94 -1.71 -16.64 -2.95
CA PRO A 94 -2.66 -16.20 -1.91
C PRO A 94 -4.13 -16.31 -2.34
N MET A 95 -4.42 -16.18 -3.64
CA MET A 95 -5.78 -16.34 -4.17
C MET A 95 -6.23 -17.79 -4.09
N MET A 96 -5.34 -18.75 -4.35
CA MET A 96 -5.63 -20.19 -4.19
C MET A 96 -5.78 -20.59 -2.73
N ALA A 97 -5.10 -19.90 -1.81
CA ALA A 97 -5.17 -20.14 -0.37
C ALA A 97 -6.42 -19.53 0.31
N GLY A 98 -7.33 -18.90 -0.44
CA GLY A 98 -8.58 -18.36 0.09
C GLY A 98 -8.41 -17.13 1.01
N THR A 99 -7.30 -16.40 0.87
CA THR A 99 -7.09 -15.17 1.65
C THR A 99 -8.11 -14.08 1.27
N ASP A 100 -8.66 -13.37 2.27
CA ASP A 100 -9.52 -12.20 2.04
C ASP A 100 -8.73 -11.16 1.21
N ILE A 101 -9.13 -10.95 -0.05
CA ILE A 101 -8.45 -10.05 -1.00
C ILE A 101 -8.21 -8.65 -0.41
N LEU A 102 -9.16 -8.13 0.38
CA LEU A 102 -9.01 -6.83 1.04
C LEU A 102 -7.94 -6.82 2.15
N LYS A 103 -7.69 -7.93 2.82
CA LYS A 103 -6.68 -7.97 3.89
C LYS A 103 -5.28 -7.79 3.34
N ALA A 104 -4.96 -8.36 2.18
CA ALA A 104 -3.63 -8.25 1.59
C ALA A 104 -3.27 -6.80 1.20
N THR A 105 -4.19 -6.08 0.56
CA THR A 105 -3.97 -4.68 0.15
C THR A 105 -3.99 -3.71 1.32
N THR A 106 -4.84 -3.95 2.33
CA THR A 106 -4.94 -3.09 3.51
C THR A 106 -3.80 -3.30 4.51
N LEU A 107 -3.36 -4.55 4.75
CA LEU A 107 -2.23 -4.83 5.63
C LEU A 107 -0.93 -4.25 5.09
N SER A 108 -0.65 -4.46 3.79
CA SER A 108 0.53 -3.87 3.15
C SER A 108 0.49 -2.34 3.23
N GLY A 109 -0.68 -1.73 3.00
CA GLY A 109 -0.90 -0.29 3.17
C GLY A 109 -0.55 0.21 4.58
N THR A 110 -0.96 -0.52 5.62
CA THR A 110 -0.62 -0.17 7.00
C THR A 110 0.88 -0.30 7.28
N MET A 111 1.56 -1.30 6.72
CA MET A 111 3.03 -1.45 6.88
C MET A 111 3.80 -0.28 6.28
N VAL A 112 3.34 0.28 5.15
CA VAL A 112 4.02 1.40 4.48
C VAL A 112 3.54 2.77 4.94
N ILE A 113 2.63 2.86 5.91
CA ILE A 113 2.09 4.15 6.39
C ILE A 113 3.17 5.09 6.93
N GLY A 114 4.29 4.53 7.40
CA GLY A 114 5.48 5.26 7.84
C GLY A 114 6.13 6.11 6.75
N LEU A 115 5.88 5.81 5.48
CA LEU A 115 6.37 6.60 4.35
C LEU A 115 5.54 7.87 4.11
N ALA A 116 4.30 7.96 4.61
CA ALA A 116 3.44 9.13 4.44
C ALA A 116 4.09 10.44 4.98
N PRO A 117 4.58 10.51 6.23
CA PRO A 117 5.25 11.72 6.72
C PRO A 117 6.56 12.01 5.98
N VAL A 118 7.27 10.97 5.50
CA VAL A 118 8.50 11.16 4.72
C VAL A 118 8.20 11.92 3.42
N PHE A 119 7.18 11.51 2.67
CA PHE A 119 6.84 12.20 1.41
C PHE A 119 6.18 13.58 1.65
N LEU A 120 5.34 13.72 2.66
CA LEU A 120 4.59 14.96 2.90
C LEU A 120 5.41 16.04 3.62
N LEU A 121 6.30 15.66 4.54
CA LEU A 121 6.99 16.57 5.47
C LEU A 121 8.50 16.65 5.21
N SER A 122 9.03 15.94 4.21
CA SER A 122 10.47 15.97 3.84
C SER A 122 11.01 17.38 3.65
N ARG A 123 10.21 18.29 3.09
CA ARG A 123 10.57 19.71 2.90
C ARG A 123 10.96 20.41 4.21
N TRP A 124 10.39 20.01 5.34
CA TRP A 124 10.60 20.67 6.63
C TRP A 124 11.72 20.04 7.47
N VAL A 125 12.01 18.76 7.27
CA VAL A 125 13.03 18.04 8.04
C VAL A 125 14.40 18.02 7.36
N GLY A 126 14.45 18.16 6.03
CA GLY A 126 15.70 18.00 5.28
C GLY A 126 16.21 16.55 5.31
N TYR A 127 17.49 16.34 5.03
CA TYR A 127 18.09 15.00 5.10
C TYR A 127 18.33 14.58 6.55
N SER A 128 17.56 13.60 7.03
CA SER A 128 17.69 13.01 8.38
C SER A 128 17.41 11.51 8.32
N PRO A 129 18.44 10.65 8.36
CA PRO A 129 18.27 9.19 8.39
C PRO A 129 17.48 8.73 9.62
N LEU A 130 17.67 9.38 10.76
CA LEU A 130 16.98 9.04 11.99
C LEU A 130 15.47 9.27 11.87
N SER A 131 15.05 10.41 11.30
CA SER A 131 13.63 10.70 11.04
C SER A 131 13.00 9.66 10.13
N PHE A 132 13.71 9.25 9.08
CA PHE A 132 13.25 8.20 8.17
C PHE A 132 13.06 6.86 8.90
N HIS A 133 14.08 6.39 9.63
CA HIS A 133 14.03 5.10 10.30
C HIS A 133 12.98 5.05 11.40
N LEU A 134 12.81 6.12 12.18
CA LEU A 134 11.79 6.18 13.22
C LEU A 134 10.39 6.04 12.64
N ALA A 135 10.09 6.75 11.54
CA ALA A 135 8.79 6.67 10.88
C ALA A 135 8.57 5.34 10.14
N PHE A 136 9.57 4.89 9.38
CA PHE A 136 9.49 3.66 8.59
C PHE A 136 9.30 2.43 9.47
N TRP A 137 10.16 2.24 10.48
CA TRP A 137 10.10 1.06 11.33
C TRP A 137 8.89 1.07 12.26
N SER A 138 8.41 2.23 12.72
CA SER A 138 7.16 2.28 13.47
C SER A 138 5.97 1.81 12.63
N GLY A 139 5.86 2.28 11.38
CA GLY A 139 4.81 1.86 10.46
C GLY A 139 4.87 0.36 10.15
N MET A 140 6.07 -0.14 9.83
CA MET A 140 6.30 -1.55 9.56
C MET A 140 5.91 -2.43 10.76
N THR A 141 6.34 -2.05 11.96
CA THR A 141 6.06 -2.80 13.19
C THR A 141 4.56 -2.84 13.47
N LEU A 142 3.85 -1.71 13.35
CA LEU A 142 2.40 -1.66 13.55
C LEU A 142 1.65 -2.50 12.50
N GLY A 143 2.08 -2.48 11.24
CA GLY A 143 1.48 -3.32 10.19
C GLY A 143 1.71 -4.82 10.43
N VAL A 144 2.90 -5.21 10.88
CA VAL A 144 3.18 -6.61 11.28
C VAL A 144 2.38 -7.01 12.52
N MET A 145 2.31 -6.16 13.54
CA MET A 145 1.48 -6.40 14.72
C MET A 145 0.00 -6.55 14.35
N LEU A 146 -0.49 -5.76 13.41
CA LEU A 146 -1.86 -5.90 12.90
C LEU A 146 -2.05 -7.23 12.17
N ALA A 147 -1.07 -7.67 11.37
CA ALA A 147 -1.10 -8.96 10.68
C ALA A 147 -1.18 -10.14 11.67
N LEU A 148 -0.45 -10.02 12.79
CA LEU A 148 -0.39 -11.02 13.85
C LEU A 148 -1.56 -10.93 14.85
N GLY A 149 -2.46 -9.95 14.71
CA GLY A 149 -3.56 -9.73 15.66
C GLY A 149 -3.11 -9.21 17.02
N ALA A 150 -1.91 -8.63 17.11
CA ALA A 150 -1.31 -8.13 18.35
C ALA A 150 -1.71 -6.68 18.69
N ILE A 151 -2.49 -6.01 17.84
CA ILE A 151 -2.99 -4.66 18.12
C ILE A 151 -4.17 -4.74 19.11
N PRO A 152 -4.16 -3.95 20.20
CA PRO A 152 -5.24 -3.95 21.19
C PRO A 152 -6.59 -3.58 20.60
N ALA A 153 -7.66 -4.25 21.05
CA ALA A 153 -9.04 -3.93 20.64
C ALA A 153 -9.47 -2.50 21.02
N SER A 154 -8.80 -1.89 22.01
CA SER A 154 -9.05 -0.49 22.41
C SER A 154 -8.70 0.54 21.32
N TRP A 155 -7.91 0.15 20.32
CA TRP A 155 -7.61 1.00 19.18
C TRP A 155 -8.72 0.99 18.14
N ALA A 156 -9.73 0.12 18.26
CA ALA A 156 -10.81 0.07 17.30
C ALA A 156 -11.66 1.35 17.33
N ILE A 157 -11.87 1.95 16.16
CA ILE A 157 -12.73 3.13 15.99
C ILE A 157 -14.03 2.69 15.31
N GLY A 158 -15.15 2.88 16.00
CA GLY A 158 -16.48 2.47 15.54
C GLY A 158 -16.79 0.98 15.78
N THR A 159 -17.96 0.53 15.33
CA THR A 159 -18.51 -0.80 15.61
C THR A 159 -18.41 -1.78 14.42
N GLY A 160 -17.74 -1.39 13.33
CA GLY A 160 -17.65 -2.16 12.09
C GLY A 160 -16.48 -3.15 12.03
N LYS A 161 -16.53 -4.11 11.09
CA LYS A 161 -15.49 -5.12 10.81
C LYS A 161 -14.08 -4.53 10.62
N TYR A 162 -13.99 -3.29 10.14
CA TYR A 162 -12.72 -2.59 9.87
C TYR A 162 -12.33 -1.56 10.93
N GLY A 163 -13.01 -1.51 12.09
CA GLY A 163 -12.75 -0.50 13.12
C GLY A 163 -11.32 -0.55 13.67
N LEU A 164 -10.77 -1.75 13.88
CA LEU A 164 -9.39 -1.94 14.31
C LEU A 164 -8.38 -1.50 13.23
N LEU A 165 -8.66 -1.81 11.97
CA LEU A 165 -7.84 -1.39 10.84
C LEU A 165 -7.83 0.15 10.73
N LEU A 166 -9.00 0.79 10.81
CA LEU A 166 -9.14 2.24 10.76
C LEU A 166 -8.32 2.92 11.87
N GLY A 167 -8.50 2.45 13.11
CA GLY A 167 -7.77 2.99 14.24
C GLY A 167 -6.26 2.77 14.15
N THR A 168 -5.82 1.57 13.75
CA THR A 168 -4.39 1.29 13.57
C THR A 168 -3.76 2.22 12.53
N ASN A 169 -4.45 2.52 11.42
CA ASN A 169 -3.94 3.46 10.43
C ASN A 169 -3.95 4.90 10.95
N LEU A 170 -4.99 5.33 11.69
CA LEU A 170 -5.05 6.68 12.23
C LEU A 170 -3.97 6.91 13.29
N TYR A 171 -3.92 6.08 14.33
CA TYR A 171 -2.91 6.16 15.38
C TYR A 171 -1.52 5.89 14.84
N GLY A 172 -1.37 4.94 13.92
CA GLY A 172 -0.11 4.65 13.24
C GLY A 172 0.42 5.84 12.47
N LEU A 173 -0.42 6.57 11.73
CA LEU A 173 -0.02 7.79 11.04
C LEU A 173 0.46 8.85 12.02
N ILE A 174 -0.25 9.05 13.15
CA ILE A 174 0.15 9.99 14.20
C ILE A 174 1.51 9.61 14.78
N ILE A 175 1.71 8.33 15.14
CA ILE A 175 2.97 7.82 15.69
C ILE A 175 4.12 7.99 14.70
N CYS A 176 3.91 7.60 13.43
CA CYS A 176 4.95 7.73 12.39
C CYS A 176 5.31 9.19 12.14
N THR A 177 4.32 10.09 12.13
CA THR A 177 4.53 11.53 11.94
C THR A 177 5.27 12.15 13.14
N ALA A 178 4.88 11.78 14.36
CA ALA A 178 5.59 12.20 15.57
C ALA A 178 7.04 11.70 15.57
N GLY A 179 7.26 10.42 15.23
CA GLY A 179 8.60 9.84 15.11
C GLY A 179 9.45 10.52 14.03
N PHE A 180 8.86 10.90 12.89
CA PHE A 180 9.53 11.65 11.83
C PHE A 180 10.02 13.03 12.30
N LEU A 181 9.18 13.74 13.06
CA LEU A 181 9.47 15.11 13.54
C LEU A 181 10.30 15.15 14.84
N LEU A 182 10.40 14.05 15.57
CA LEU A 182 11.08 13.98 16.87
C LEU A 182 12.57 14.41 16.81
N PRO A 183 13.38 13.99 15.82
CA PRO A 183 14.76 14.49 15.69
C PRO A 183 14.87 15.99 15.45
N LEU A 184 13.89 16.59 14.76
CA LEU A 184 13.82 18.04 14.52
C LEU A 184 13.55 18.78 15.85
N ALA A 185 12.62 18.26 16.65
CA ALA A 185 12.25 18.83 17.95
C ALA A 185 13.38 18.72 18.99
N LEU A 186 14.18 17.64 18.94
CA LEU A 186 15.33 17.42 19.82
C LEU A 186 16.60 18.18 19.38
N GLY A 187 16.48 19.10 18.42
CA GLY A 187 17.58 19.99 18.05
C GLY A 187 18.75 19.30 17.34
N HIS A 188 18.55 18.12 16.75
CA HIS A 188 19.55 17.47 15.89
C HIS A 188 19.68 18.20 14.53
N ARG A 189 19.99 19.50 14.57
CA ARG A 189 20.49 20.31 13.45
C ARG A 189 21.95 19.97 13.09
N ARG A 190 22.40 18.74 13.34
CA ARG A 190 23.79 18.36 13.08
C ARG A 190 23.95 17.96 11.60
N ASN A 191 24.59 18.87 10.88
CA ASN A 191 25.43 18.62 9.69
C ASN A 191 24.74 18.58 8.32
N ALA A 192 23.98 19.62 7.98
CA ALA A 192 23.68 19.93 6.56
C ALA A 192 24.48 21.14 6.02
N ALA A 193 25.31 21.78 6.84
CA ALA A 193 26.08 22.97 6.46
C ALA A 193 27.56 22.69 6.10
N GLU A 194 28.01 21.44 6.09
CA GLU A 194 29.42 21.09 5.87
C GLU A 194 29.68 20.32 4.55
N ALA A 195 28.69 20.21 3.67
CA ALA A 195 28.80 19.47 2.41
C ALA A 195 28.17 20.22 1.20
N ALA A 196 28.24 21.55 1.21
CA ALA A 196 28.03 22.41 0.05
C ALA A 196 29.29 23.25 -0.18
#